data_AF-A0A5J5EBW5-F1
#
_entry.id   AF-A0A5J5EBW5-F1
#
_cell.length_a   1.000
_cell.length_b   1.000
_cell.length_c   1.000
_cell.angle_alpha   90.00
_cell.angle_beta   90.00
_cell.angle_gamma   90.00
#
_symmetry.space_group_name_H-M   'P 1'
#
loop_
_entity.id
_entity.type
_entity.pdbx_description
1 polymer ?
#
loop_
_entity_poly.entity_id
_entity_poly.type
_entity_poly.pdbx_seq_one_letter_code
_entity_poly.pdbx_strand_id
1 'polypeptide(L)'
;FQNMNLSRPILRGLANVGFTTPTPTQQKAIPVALSGKDVVGGAQTGSGKTAAFIVPILERLLYRPKKVPTTRLTRVLILCPRVAVKLATYTDIKFALAVGGLSLKVQEAELKKRPEVVIATPGRFID
;
A
#
# COMPACT_ATOMS: atom_id res chain seq x y z
N PHE A 1 -4.06 -16.78 0.80
CA PHE A 1 -4.12 -15.68 -0.18
C PHE A 1 -4.70 -16.10 -1.52
N GLN A 2 -4.39 -17.30 -2.04
CA GLN A 2 -4.88 -17.79 -3.34
C GLN A 2 -6.41 -17.69 -3.51
N ASN A 3 -7.18 -17.98 -2.46
CA ASN A 3 -8.65 -17.95 -2.50
C ASN A 3 -9.26 -16.53 -2.42
N MET A 4 -8.43 -15.48 -2.39
CA MET A 4 -8.89 -14.08 -2.25
C MET A 4 -8.99 -13.34 -3.60
N ASN A 5 -8.84 -14.06 -4.72
CA ASN A 5 -8.92 -13.52 -6.09
C ASN A 5 -7.97 -12.33 -6.35
N LEU A 6 -6.74 -12.43 -5.85
CA LEU A 6 -5.71 -11.40 -5.98
C LEU A 6 -4.95 -11.53 -7.30
N SER A 7 -4.50 -10.40 -7.84
CA SER A 7 -3.70 -10.35 -9.06
C SER A 7 -2.34 -11.05 -8.89
N ARG A 8 -1.85 -11.67 -9.97
CA ARG A 8 -0.56 -12.39 -9.98
C ARG A 8 0.62 -11.56 -9.42
N PRO A 9 0.78 -10.26 -9.76
CA PRO A 9 1.81 -9.42 -9.16
C PRO A 9 1.75 -9.34 -7.63
N ILE A 10 0.55 -9.26 -7.06
CA ILE A 10 0.33 -9.18 -5.61
C ILE A 10 0.66 -10.50 -4.94
N LEU A 11 0.21 -11.63 -5.51
CA LEU A 11 0.54 -12.96 -5.01
C LEU A 11 2.05 -13.20 -5.01
N ARG A 12 2.75 -12.77 -6.06
CA ARG A 12 4.20 -12.87 -6.17
C ARG A 12 4.92 -11.96 -5.16
N GLY A 13 4.38 -10.76 -4.93
CA GLY A 13 4.85 -9.83 -3.91
C GLY A 13 4.70 -10.37 -2.49
N LEU A 14 3.56 -11.00 -2.19
CA LEU A 14 3.29 -11.69 -0.92
C LEU A 14 4.31 -12.80 -0.66
N ALA A 15 4.55 -13.66 -1.66
CA ALA A 15 5.56 -14.71 -1.55
C ALA A 15 6.97 -14.13 -1.31
N ASN A 16 7.34 -13.04 -1.99
CA ASN A 16 8.63 -12.39 -1.84
C ASN A 16 8.89 -11.78 -0.45
N VAL A 17 7.84 -11.35 0.25
CA VAL A 17 7.93 -10.90 1.64
C VAL A 17 7.71 -12.02 2.66
N GLY A 18 7.61 -13.28 2.20
CA GLY A 18 7.44 -14.46 3.05
C GLY A 18 6.01 -14.68 3.54
N PHE A 19 5.00 -14.04 2.96
CA PHE A 19 3.60 -14.21 3.34
C PHE A 19 2.95 -15.32 2.53
N THR A 20 2.94 -16.53 3.11
CA THR A 20 2.36 -17.74 2.50
C THR A 20 0.91 -17.95 2.94
N THR A 21 0.67 -17.90 4.25
CA THR A 21 -0.65 -18.13 4.87
C THR A 21 -1.17 -16.85 5.51
N PRO A 22 -2.40 -16.40 5.18
CA PRO A 22 -2.95 -15.18 5.75
C PRO A 22 -3.31 -15.39 7.22
N THR A 23 -3.02 -14.41 8.08
CA THR A 23 -3.43 -14.42 9.49
C THR A 23 -4.95 -14.31 9.63
N PRO A 24 -5.57 -14.67 10.77
CA PRO A 24 -7.01 -14.48 10.98
C PRO A 24 -7.49 -13.05 10.72
N THR A 25 -6.68 -12.05 11.12
CA THR A 25 -6.95 -10.62 10.84
C THR A 25 -7.00 -10.35 9.33
N GLN A 26 -6.04 -10.90 8.57
CA GLN A 26 -5.98 -10.74 7.12
C GLN A 26 -7.11 -11.47 6.40
N GLN A 27 -7.45 -12.69 6.84
CA GLN A 27 -8.56 -13.48 6.29
C GLN A 27 -9.90 -12.76 6.42
N LYS A 28 -10.13 -12.08 7.55
CA LYS A 28 -11.36 -11.31 7.78
C LYS A 28 -11.37 -9.98 7.04
N ALA A 29 -10.26 -9.24 7.07
CA ALA A 29 -10.22 -7.86 6.58
C ALA A 29 -10.04 -7.75 5.05
N ILE A 30 -9.19 -8.58 4.44
CA ILE A 30 -8.82 -8.42 3.02
C ILE A 30 -10.03 -8.57 2.09
N PRO A 31 -10.87 -9.62 2.18
CA PRO A 31 -12.02 -9.77 1.28
C PRO A 31 -13.03 -8.62 1.42
N VAL A 32 -13.27 -8.15 2.65
CA VAL A 32 -14.18 -7.02 2.91
C VAL A 32 -13.63 -5.74 2.28
N ALA A 33 -12.34 -5.44 2.47
CA ALA A 33 -11.71 -4.27 1.87
C ALA A 33 -11.65 -4.34 0.33
N LEU A 34 -11.46 -5.53 -0.24
CA LEU A 34 -11.51 -5.75 -1.70
C LEU A 34 -12.90 -5.46 -2.28
N SER A 35 -13.97 -5.69 -1.51
CA SER A 35 -15.34 -5.33 -1.91
C SER A 35 -15.61 -3.81 -1.96
N GLY A 36 -14.63 -3.00 -1.55
CA GLY A 36 -14.73 -1.54 -1.55
C GLY A 36 -15.48 -0.94 -0.36
N LYS A 37 -15.68 -1.72 0.69
CA LYS A 37 -16.23 -1.24 1.96
C LYS A 37 -15.12 -0.67 2.84
N ASP A 38 -15.48 0.33 3.66
CA ASP A 38 -14.62 0.81 4.72
C ASP A 38 -14.46 -0.25 5.81
N VAL A 39 -13.25 -0.37 6.36
CA VAL A 39 -12.90 -1.38 7.35
C VAL A 39 -12.22 -0.74 8.54
N VAL A 40 -12.77 -0.95 9.73
CA VAL A 40 -12.12 -0.66 11.01
C VAL A 40 -11.72 -1.98 11.64
N GLY A 41 -10.43 -2.13 11.98
CA GLY A 41 -9.88 -3.37 12.52
C GLY A 41 -9.08 -3.15 13.80
N GLY A 42 -9.59 -3.65 14.93
CA GLY A 42 -8.85 -3.74 16.19
C GLY A 42 -8.12 -5.07 16.31
N ALA A 43 -6.80 -5.05 16.36
CA ALA A 43 -6.00 -6.24 16.63
C ALA A 43 -4.66 -5.88 17.29
N GLN A 44 -4.04 -6.81 18.01
CA GLN A 44 -2.76 -6.60 18.69
C GLN A 44 -1.60 -6.42 17.69
N THR A 45 -0.48 -5.83 18.12
CA THR A 45 0.76 -5.77 17.31
C THR A 45 1.23 -7.19 16.97
N GLY A 46 1.82 -7.38 15.79
CA GLY A 46 2.22 -8.71 15.30
C GLY A 46 1.10 -9.54 14.65
N SER A 47 -0.18 -9.16 14.79
CA SER A 47 -1.32 -9.89 14.18
C SER A 47 -1.45 -9.79 12.64
N GLY A 48 -0.50 -9.11 11.98
CA GLY A 48 -0.48 -8.99 10.52
C GLY A 48 -1.36 -7.87 9.94
N LYS A 49 -1.79 -6.89 10.75
CA LYS A 49 -2.60 -5.73 10.31
C LYS A 49 -2.03 -5.00 9.10
N THR A 50 -0.70 -4.85 9.04
CA THR A 50 -0.02 -4.12 7.96
C THR A 50 -0.35 -4.70 6.58
N ALA A 51 -0.26 -6.01 6.40
CA ALA A 51 -0.64 -6.64 5.14
C ALA A 51 -2.16 -6.58 4.90
N ALA A 52 -2.95 -6.61 5.98
CA ALA A 52 -4.40 -6.65 5.90
C ALA A 52 -4.99 -5.41 5.19
N PHE A 53 -4.37 -4.23 5.33
CA PHE A 53 -4.76 -3.04 4.57
C PHE A 53 -3.90 -2.80 3.31
N ILE A 54 -2.62 -3.19 3.29
CA ILE A 54 -1.75 -2.97 2.11
C ILE A 54 -2.21 -3.81 0.91
N VAL A 55 -2.55 -5.08 1.12
CA VAL A 55 -2.96 -5.98 0.03
C VAL A 55 -4.14 -5.43 -0.77
N PRO A 56 -5.29 -5.07 -0.15
CA PRO A 56 -6.42 -4.53 -0.90
C PRO A 56 -6.11 -3.16 -1.54
N ILE A 57 -5.26 -2.33 -0.92
CA ILE A 57 -4.79 -1.07 -1.51
C ILE A 57 -4.04 -1.33 -2.82
N LEU A 58 -3.04 -2.22 -2.81
CA LEU A 58 -2.21 -2.48 -3.98
C LEU A 58 -3.02 -3.16 -5.09
N GLU A 59 -3.92 -4.07 -4.73
CA GLU A 59 -4.84 -4.71 -5.67
C GLU A 59 -5.67 -3.65 -6.41
N ARG A 60 -6.31 -2.71 -5.69
CA ARG A 60 -7.10 -1.64 -6.32
C ARG A 60 -6.24 -0.70 -7.19
N LEU A 61 -5.02 -0.41 -6.76
CA LEU A 61 -4.10 0.44 -7.54
C LEU A 61 -3.61 -0.22 -8.83
N LEU A 62 -3.63 -1.55 -8.95
CA LEU A 62 -3.31 -2.20 -10.22
C LEU A 62 -4.32 -1.88 -11.32
N TYR A 63 -5.59 -1.69 -10.95
CA TYR A 63 -6.69 -1.38 -11.87
C TYR A 63 -6.96 0.12 -12.02
N ARG A 64 -6.07 0.99 -11.51
CA ARG A 64 -6.21 2.44 -11.64
C ARG A 64 -6.21 2.89 -13.11
N PRO A 65 -6.96 3.95 -13.48
CA PRO A 65 -6.87 4.54 -14.81
C PRO A 65 -5.46 5.08 -15.08
N LYS A 66 -4.78 4.54 -16.10
CA LYS A 66 -3.39 4.95 -16.47
C LYS A 66 -3.33 6.01 -17.58
N LYS A 67 -4.39 6.13 -18.37
CA LYS A 67 -4.40 6.87 -19.65
C LYS A 67 -4.78 8.36 -19.56
N VAL A 68 -5.18 8.86 -18.39
CA VAL A 68 -5.57 10.26 -18.24
C VAL A 68 -4.53 11.00 -17.37
N PRO A 69 -3.78 11.97 -17.91
CA PRO A 69 -2.75 12.69 -17.14
C PRO A 69 -3.28 13.41 -15.90
N THR A 70 -4.55 13.83 -15.92
CA THR A 70 -5.24 14.47 -14.80
C THR A 70 -5.64 13.50 -13.68
N THR A 71 -5.59 12.18 -13.91
CA THR A 71 -5.95 11.16 -12.90
C THR A 71 -4.76 10.54 -12.18
N ARG A 72 -3.52 11.00 -12.46
CA ARG A 72 -2.33 10.68 -11.66
C ARG A 72 -2.31 11.54 -10.39
N LEU A 73 -3.33 11.33 -9.56
CA LEU A 73 -3.39 11.86 -8.21
C LEU A 73 -2.76 10.82 -7.28
N THR A 74 -2.12 11.29 -6.21
CA THR A 74 -1.81 10.42 -5.08
C THR A 74 -3.13 9.92 -4.50
N ARG A 75 -3.29 8.59 -4.44
CA ARG A 75 -4.57 7.95 -4.05
C ARG A 75 -4.54 7.39 -2.64
N VAL A 76 -3.35 7.28 -2.05
CA VAL A 76 -3.17 6.59 -0.78
C VAL A 76 -2.07 7.25 0.06
N LEU A 77 -2.39 7.48 1.33
CA LEU A 77 -1.44 7.82 2.38
C LEU A 77 -1.24 6.59 3.30
N ILE A 78 0.00 6.20 3.56
CA ILE A 78 0.36 5.09 4.45
C ILE A 78 1.30 5.56 5.55
N LEU A 79 0.99 5.30 6.81
CA LEU A 79 1.83 5.72 7.95
C LEU A 79 2.90 4.68 8.36
N CYS A 80 3.03 3.55 7.66
CA CYS A 80 4.01 2.49 7.96
C CYS A 80 4.73 1.96 6.70
N PRO A 81 6.06 2.21 6.51
CA PRO A 81 6.69 2.10 5.18
C PRO A 81 7.01 0.69 4.66
N ARG A 82 7.57 -0.17 5.52
CA ARG A 82 8.60 -1.11 5.02
C ARG A 82 8.06 -2.29 4.22
N VAL A 83 6.83 -2.72 4.51
CA VAL A 83 6.24 -3.91 3.88
C VAL A 83 5.61 -3.55 2.53
N ALA A 84 5.04 -2.35 2.38
CA ALA A 84 4.30 -1.95 1.18
C ALA A 84 5.19 -1.95 -0.07
N VAL A 85 6.37 -1.33 0.03
CA VAL A 85 7.32 -1.23 -1.09
C VAL A 85 7.81 -2.61 -1.54
N LYS A 86 8.17 -3.48 -0.59
CA LYS A 86 8.63 -4.84 -0.91
C LYS A 86 7.54 -5.72 -1.50
N LEU A 87 6.29 -5.59 -1.03
CA LEU A 87 5.15 -6.31 -1.58
C LEU A 87 4.84 -5.82 -3.00
N ALA A 88 4.98 -4.53 -3.26
CA ALA A 88 4.72 -3.92 -4.56
C ALA A 88 5.83 -4.13 -5.61
N THR A 89 6.90 -4.87 -5.29
CA THR A 89 8.08 -5.08 -6.17
C THR A 89 7.73 -5.51 -7.59
N TYR A 90 6.65 -6.30 -7.77
CA TYR A 90 6.23 -6.81 -9.08
C TYR A 90 5.13 -5.97 -9.74
N THR A 91 4.90 -4.76 -9.26
CA THR A 91 3.87 -3.84 -9.77
C THR A 91 4.52 -2.59 -10.38
N ASP A 92 3.74 -1.77 -11.08
CA ASP A 92 4.17 -0.47 -11.57
C ASP A 92 3.81 0.69 -10.62
N ILE A 93 3.42 0.38 -9.38
CA ILE A 93 2.98 1.37 -8.38
C ILE A 93 4.20 2.13 -7.85
N LYS A 94 4.14 3.47 -7.90
CA LYS A 94 5.20 4.34 -7.40
C LYS A 94 4.89 4.82 -5.99
N PHE A 95 5.95 4.84 -5.17
CA PHE A 95 5.91 5.29 -3.79
C PHE A 95 6.81 6.52 -3.64
N ALA A 96 6.39 7.48 -2.84
CA ALA A 96 7.30 8.45 -2.23
C ALA A 96 7.26 8.33 -0.71
N LEU A 97 8.35 8.74 -0.09
CA LEU A 97 8.51 8.77 1.36
C LEU A 97 8.51 10.23 1.83
N ALA A 98 7.69 10.53 2.82
CA ALA A 98 7.55 11.83 3.46
C ALA A 98 7.80 11.68 4.97
N VAL A 99 9.06 11.58 5.40
CA VAL A 99 9.43 11.38 6.82
C VAL A 99 10.51 12.35 7.30
N GLY A 100 10.55 12.60 8.61
CA GLY A 100 11.61 13.42 9.22
C GLY A 100 13.00 12.80 9.07
N GLY A 101 14.04 13.66 9.08
CA GLY A 101 15.44 13.23 8.98
C GLY A 101 15.96 13.02 7.56
N LEU A 102 15.12 13.24 6.53
CA LEU A 102 15.52 13.22 5.12
C LEU A 102 15.45 14.63 4.51
N SER A 103 16.22 14.86 3.44
CA SER A 103 16.22 16.14 2.72
C SER A 103 14.83 16.47 2.17
N LEU A 104 14.30 17.64 2.53
CA LEU A 104 13.03 18.15 2.01
C LEU A 104 13.05 18.27 0.49
N LYS A 105 14.12 18.83 -0.08
CA LYS A 105 14.27 19.02 -1.54
C LYS A 105 14.18 17.69 -2.31
N VAL A 106 14.71 16.60 -1.75
CA VAL A 106 14.61 15.26 -2.35
C VAL A 106 13.18 14.75 -2.27
N GLN A 107 12.53 14.88 -1.12
CA GLN A 107 11.14 14.46 -0.92
C GLN A 107 10.18 15.23 -1.83
N GLU A 108 10.33 16.55 -1.93
CA GLU A 108 9.58 17.40 -2.86
C GLU A 108 9.75 16.97 -4.31
N ALA A 109 10.99 16.67 -4.72
CA ALA A 109 11.28 16.22 -6.08
C ALA A 109 10.59 14.87 -6.39
N GLU A 110 10.55 13.93 -5.43
CA GLU A 110 9.82 12.67 -5.59
C GLU A 110 8.30 12.90 -5.61
N LEU A 111 7.76 13.77 -4.76
CA LEU A 111 6.34 14.11 -4.74
C LEU A 111 5.88 14.79 -6.04
N LYS A 112 6.73 15.65 -6.64
CA LYS A 112 6.48 16.26 -7.96
C LYS A 112 6.34 15.25 -9.09
N LYS A 113 6.87 14.03 -8.95
CA LYS A 113 6.66 12.92 -9.90
C LYS A 113 5.27 12.27 -9.78
N ARG A 114 4.43 12.72 -8.84
CA ARG A 114 3.05 12.27 -8.60
C ARG A 114 2.96 10.76 -8.36
N PRO A 115 3.59 10.25 -7.28
CA PRO A 115 3.49 8.85 -6.91
C PRO A 115 2.04 8.49 -6.55
N GLU A 116 1.64 7.25 -6.81
CA GLU A 116 0.32 6.76 -6.40
C GLU A 116 0.17 6.63 -4.89
N VAL A 117 1.26 6.31 -4.20
CA VAL A 117 1.28 6.09 -2.76
C VAL A 117 2.31 7.03 -2.12
N VAL A 118 1.89 7.76 -1.10
CA VAL A 118 2.80 8.47 -0.21
C VAL A 118 2.84 7.75 1.12
N ILE A 119 4.05 7.42 1.57
CA ILE A 119 4.28 6.89 2.90
C ILE A 119 4.79 8.03 3.75
N ALA A 120 4.07 8.45 4.79
CA ALA A 120 4.47 9.63 5.57
C ALA A 120 4.41 9.41 7.08
N THR A 121 5.18 10.21 7.83
CA THR A 121 4.88 10.47 9.24
C THR A 121 3.96 11.69 9.34
N PRO A 122 3.02 11.77 10.32
CA PRO A 122 2.03 12.84 10.37
C PRO A 122 2.63 14.25 10.32
N GLY A 123 3.68 14.52 11.11
CA GLY A 123 4.33 15.83 11.11
C GLY A 123 4.91 16.21 9.74
N ARG A 124 5.63 15.30 9.08
CA ARG A 124 6.25 15.58 7.77
C ARG A 124 5.24 15.65 6.63
N PHE A 125 4.06 15.06 6.79
CA PHE A 125 2.99 15.15 5.80
C PHE A 125 2.33 16.55 5.77
N ILE A 126 2.37 17.25 6.90
CA ILE A 126 1.78 18.60 7.05
C ILE A 126 2.76 19.68 6.58
N ASP A 127 4.07 19.46 6.78
CA ASP A 127 5.16 20.32 6.27
C ASP A 127 5.13 20.43 4.73
#